data_AF-A0A2E0KIR9-F1
#
_entry.id   AF-A0A2E0KIR9-F1
#
_cell.length_a   1.000
_cell.length_b   1.000
_cell.length_c   1.000
_cell.angle_alpha   90.00
_cell.angle_beta   90.00
_cell.angle_gamma   90.00
#
_symmetry.space_group_name_H-M   'P 1'
#
loop_
_entity.id
_entity.type
_entity.pdbx_description
1 polymer ?
#
loop_
_entity_poly.entity_id
_entity_poly.type
_entity_poly.pdbx_seq_one_letter_code
_entity_poly.pdbx_strand_id
1 'polypeptide(L)'
;MVTNILLVLLILWGIPSTYFRSKFRKIVYQTNDWRINIKPLFKKEIMGLFLNLYPDNKEYIRVRNYYRIYLLIYLVIFLVYYFSK
;
A
#
# COMPACT_ATOMS: atom_id res chain seq x y z
N MET A 1 8.17 25.30 -10.01
CA MET A 1 9.16 24.24 -10.36
C MET A 1 9.14 23.09 -9.35
N VAL A 2 9.33 23.36 -8.05
CA VAL A 2 9.31 22.33 -6.98
C VAL A 2 7.99 21.54 -6.93
N THR A 3 6.84 22.20 -7.00
CA THR A 3 5.51 21.56 -6.99
C THR A 3 5.32 20.57 -8.15
N ASN A 4 5.85 20.88 -9.34
CA ASN A 4 5.80 19.99 -10.51
C ASN A 4 6.68 18.76 -10.31
N ILE A 5 7.86 18.92 -9.71
CA ILE A 5 8.77 17.80 -9.37
C ILE A 5 8.11 16.88 -8.35
N LEU A 6 7.49 17.44 -7.30
CA LEU A 6 6.77 16.68 -6.29
C LEU A 6 5.56 15.94 -6.88
N LEU A 7 4.83 16.56 -7.81
CA LEU A 7 3.73 15.90 -8.52
C LEU A 7 4.22 14.70 -9.35
N VAL A 8 5.31 14.87 -10.11
CA VAL A 8 5.93 13.78 -10.88
C VAL A 8 6.40 12.67 -9.95
N LEU A 9 7.04 13.01 -8.84
CA LEU A 9 7.47 12.04 -7.83
C LEU A 9 6.27 11.29 -7.23
N LEU A 10 5.17 11.97 -6.94
CA LEU A 10 3.95 11.35 -6.42
C LEU A 10 3.35 10.34 -7.43
N ILE A 11 3.29 10.71 -8.71
CA ILE A 11 2.80 9.82 -9.78
C ILE A 11 3.73 8.60 -9.93
N LEU A 12 5.04 8.81 -10.04
CA LEU A 12 6.02 7.73 -10.19
C LEU A 12 6.02 6.81 -8.97
N TRP A 13 5.98 7.39 -7.77
CA TRP A 13 5.89 6.61 -6.54
C TRP A 13 4.58 5.87 -6.46
N GLY A 14 3.48 6.35 -7.04
CA GLY A 14 2.19 5.65 -7.07
C GLY A 14 2.16 4.39 -7.94
N ILE A 15 3.02 4.27 -8.97
CA ILE A 15 3.00 3.14 -9.91
C ILE A 15 3.25 1.78 -9.20
N PRO A 16 4.31 1.62 -8.36
CA PRO A 16 4.56 0.37 -7.63
C PRO A 16 3.47 -0.01 -6.61
N SER A 17 2.51 0.87 -6.29
CA SER A 17 1.51 0.63 -5.25
C SER A 17 0.66 -0.60 -5.56
N THR A 18 0.41 -0.84 -6.85
CA THR A 18 -0.34 -1.99 -7.36
C THR A 18 0.33 -3.31 -7.02
N TYR A 19 1.67 -3.38 -7.10
CA TYR A 19 2.45 -4.56 -6.74
C TYR A 19 2.35 -4.87 -5.25
N PHE A 20 2.65 -3.88 -4.39
CA PHE A 20 2.61 -4.06 -2.94
C PHE A 20 1.19 -4.39 -2.45
N ARG A 21 0.19 -3.67 -2.97
CA ARG A 21 -1.22 -3.92 -2.67
C ARG A 21 -1.66 -5.32 -3.08
N SER A 22 -1.28 -5.77 -4.29
CA SER A 22 -1.63 -7.10 -4.79
C SER A 22 -1.05 -8.21 -3.91
N LYS A 23 0.24 -8.12 -3.58
CA LYS A 23 0.89 -9.10 -2.69
C LYS A 23 0.23 -9.14 -1.31
N PHE A 24 -0.07 -7.97 -0.74
CA PHE A 24 -0.77 -7.87 0.53
C PHE A 24 -2.18 -8.46 0.48
N ARG A 25 -2.98 -8.15 -0.55
CA ARG A 25 -4.34 -8.69 -0.73
C ARG A 25 -4.34 -10.20 -0.85
N LYS A 26 -3.45 -10.77 -1.67
CA LYS A 26 -3.36 -12.23 -1.83
C LYS A 26 -3.16 -12.95 -0.50
N ILE A 27 -2.28 -12.43 0.37
CA ILE A 27 -2.05 -13.00 1.70
C ILE A 27 -3.25 -12.77 2.63
N VAL A 28 -3.77 -11.54 2.69
CA VAL A 28 -4.90 -11.16 3.58
C VAL A 28 -6.16 -11.97 3.29
N TYR A 29 -6.47 -12.16 2.00
CA TYR A 29 -7.63 -12.93 1.54
C TYR A 29 -7.32 -14.42 1.33
N GLN A 30 -6.09 -14.87 1.64
CA GLN A 30 -5.65 -16.26 1.49
C GLN A 30 -5.98 -16.85 0.10
N THR A 31 -5.64 -16.10 -0.94
CA THR A 31 -5.91 -16.48 -2.33
C THR A 31 -4.74 -16.17 -3.23
N ASN A 32 -4.52 -17.01 -4.24
CA ASN A 32 -3.53 -16.78 -5.29
C ASN A 32 -4.14 -16.10 -6.53
N ASP A 33 -5.46 -15.98 -6.59
CA ASP A 33 -6.19 -15.42 -7.73
C ASP A 33 -5.90 -13.92 -7.91
N TRP A 34 -5.54 -13.53 -9.13
CA TRP A 34 -5.28 -12.14 -9.50
C TRP A 34 -6.55 -11.28 -9.47
N ARG A 35 -7.73 -11.89 -9.64
CA ARG A 35 -9.04 -11.20 -9.61
C ARG A 35 -9.30 -10.52 -8.27
N ILE A 36 -8.59 -10.91 -7.20
CA ILE A 36 -8.70 -10.21 -5.91
C ILE A 36 -8.36 -8.73 -6.04
N ASN A 37 -7.55 -8.30 -7.00
CA ASN A 37 -7.18 -6.90 -7.18
C ASN A 37 -8.29 -6.03 -7.77
N ILE A 38 -9.26 -6.62 -8.48
CA ILE A 38 -10.40 -5.91 -9.07
C ILE A 38 -11.58 -5.85 -8.08
N LYS A 39 -11.72 -6.86 -7.21
CA LYS A 39 -12.85 -6.93 -6.26
C LYS A 39 -12.85 -5.71 -5.32
N PRO A 40 -13.98 -5.02 -5.10
CA PRO A 40 -14.09 -3.86 -4.20
C PRO A 40 -14.21 -4.29 -2.72
N LEU A 41 -13.37 -5.21 -2.28
CA LEU A 41 -13.25 -5.61 -0.89
C LEU A 41 -12.21 -4.72 -0.20
N PHE A 42 -12.50 -4.24 1.00
CA PHE A 42 -11.60 -3.36 1.77
C PHE A 42 -11.51 -3.70 3.26
N LYS A 43 -12.55 -4.32 3.85
CA LYS A 43 -12.62 -4.58 5.30
C LYS A 43 -11.41 -5.36 5.82
N LYS A 44 -11.06 -6.48 5.18
CA LYS A 44 -9.90 -7.29 5.59
C LYS A 44 -8.57 -6.57 5.36
N GLU A 45 -8.47 -5.72 4.35
CA GLU A 45 -7.25 -4.92 4.13
C GLU A 45 -7.05 -3.90 5.25
N ILE A 46 -8.08 -3.17 5.65
CA ILE A 46 -8.01 -2.22 6.76
C ILE A 46 -7.63 -2.97 8.04
N MET A 47 -8.31 -4.08 8.35
CA MET A 47 -7.94 -4.91 9.50
C MET A 47 -6.51 -5.43 9.39
N GLY A 48 -6.08 -5.90 8.21
CA GLY A 48 -4.72 -6.40 8.02
C GLY A 48 -3.65 -5.29 8.05
N LEU A 49 -4.03 -4.04 7.77
CA LEU A 49 -3.15 -2.87 7.79
C LEU A 49 -3.05 -2.23 9.16
N PHE A 50 -4.02 -2.38 10.05
CA PHE A 50 -3.97 -1.76 11.39
C PHE A 50 -3.90 -2.78 12.52
N LEU A 51 -4.48 -3.97 12.32
CA LEU A 51 -4.45 -5.10 13.25
C LEU A 51 -3.51 -6.21 12.73
N ASN A 52 -3.34 -7.25 13.55
CA ASN A 52 -2.54 -8.43 13.20
C ASN A 52 -3.45 -9.63 12.98
N LEU A 53 -3.83 -9.89 11.72
CA LEU A 53 -4.72 -11.00 11.37
C LEU A 53 -4.05 -12.38 11.49
N TYR A 54 -2.74 -12.46 11.24
CA TYR A 54 -1.98 -13.70 11.21
C TYR A 54 -0.64 -13.53 11.96
N PRO A 55 -0.64 -13.50 13.29
CA PRO A 55 0.56 -13.23 14.09
C PRO A 55 1.69 -14.24 13.88
N ASP A 56 1.37 -15.49 13.57
CA ASP A 56 2.38 -16.54 13.37
C ASP A 56 2.93 -16.60 11.94
N ASN A 57 2.32 -15.86 11.01
CA ASN A 57 2.75 -15.86 9.62
C ASN A 57 3.83 -14.78 9.39
N LYS A 58 5.09 -15.23 9.38
CA LYS A 58 6.27 -14.37 9.15
C LYS A 58 6.24 -13.65 7.80
N GLU A 59 5.73 -14.30 6.74
CA GLU A 59 5.61 -13.69 5.42
C GLU A 59 4.58 -12.56 5.43
N TYR A 60 3.42 -12.79 6.02
CA TYR A 60 2.38 -11.77 6.18
C TYR A 60 2.91 -10.55 6.94
N ILE A 61 3.58 -10.76 8.08
CA ILE A 61 4.15 -9.66 8.86
C ILE A 61 5.13 -8.85 8.02
N ARG A 62 6.04 -9.54 7.30
CA ARG A 62 7.02 -8.90 6.42
C ARG A 62 6.32 -8.06 5.34
N VAL A 63 5.40 -8.66 4.58
CA VAL A 63 4.69 -7.99 3.49
C VAL A 63 3.86 -6.81 4.00
N ARG A 64 3.14 -6.98 5.12
CA ARG A 64 2.38 -5.91 5.77
C ARG A 64 3.28 -4.74 6.13
N ASN A 65 4.42 -5.00 6.77
CA ASN A 65 5.31 -3.93 7.24
C ASN A 65 5.93 -3.17 6.06
N TYR A 66 6.39 -3.88 5.01
CA TYR A 66 6.84 -3.22 3.78
C TYR A 66 5.74 -2.36 3.15
N TYR A 67 4.52 -2.88 3.06
CA TYR A 67 3.41 -2.14 2.49
C TYR A 67 3.04 -0.91 3.32
N ARG A 68 3.03 -1.01 4.66
CA ARG A 68 2.84 0.13 5.58
C ARG A 68 3.91 1.20 5.40
N ILE A 69 5.19 0.82 5.33
CA ILE A 69 6.30 1.78 5.12
C ILE A 69 6.14 2.48 3.77
N TYR A 70 5.84 1.73 2.72
CA TYR A 70 5.62 2.29 1.39
C TYR A 70 4.44 3.29 1.38
N LEU A 71 3.32 2.94 2.03
CA LEU A 71 2.16 3.85 2.18
C LEU A 71 2.51 5.09 3.01
N LEU A 72 3.32 4.94 4.06
CA LEU A 72 3.77 6.06 4.89
C LEU A 72 4.62 7.04 4.07
N ILE A 73 5.56 6.54 3.27
CA ILE A 73 6.39 7.38 2.38
C ILE A 73 5.50 8.09 1.35
N TYR A 74 4.56 7.36 0.73
CA TYR A 74 3.61 7.96 -0.21
C TYR A 74 2.78 9.07 0.45
N LEU A 75 2.30 8.85 1.68
CA LEU A 75 1.56 9.86 2.46
C LEU A 75 2.43 11.09 2.75
N VAL A 76 3.70 10.91 3.14
CA VAL A 76 4.62 12.04 3.39
C VAL A 76 4.86 12.84 2.11
N ILE A 77 5.13 12.18 0.98
CA ILE A 77 5.30 12.85 -0.32
C ILE A 77 4.03 13.64 -0.68
N PHE A 78 2.85 13.03 -0.49
CA PHE A 78 1.57 13.67 -0.74
C PHE A 78 1.36 14.91 0.15
N LEU A 79 1.62 14.81 1.46
CA LEU A 79 1.46 15.93 2.38
C LEU A 79 2.43 17.07 2.04
N VAL A 80 3.69 16.75 1.75
CA VAL A 80 4.68 17.75 1.31
C VAL A 80 4.21 18.45 0.04
N TYR A 81 3.73 17.69 -0.96
CA TYR A 81 3.14 18.26 -2.17
C TYR A 81 1.93 19.16 -1.85
N TYR A 82 1.01 18.70 -1.01
CA TYR A 82 -0.22 19.41 -0.66
C TYR A 82 0.06 20.75 0.04
N PHE A 83 1.01 20.79 0.97
CA PHE A 83 1.39 22.01 1.68
C PHE A 83 2.38 22.91 0.90
N SER A 84 3.03 22.39 -0.14
CA SER A 84 3.92 23.16 -1.04
C SER A 84 3.20 23.74 -2.25
N LYS A 85 1.91 23.44 -2.41
CA LYS A 85 1.02 24.03 -3.40
C LYS A 85 0.42 25.31 -2.85
#